data_AF-A0A7Z9ICZ9-F1
#
_entry.id   AF-A0A7Z9ICZ9-F1
#
_cell.length_a   1.000
_cell.length_b   1.000
_cell.length_c   1.000
_cell.angle_alpha   90.00
_cell.angle_beta   90.00
_cell.angle_gamma   90.00
#
_symmetry.space_group_name_H-M   'P 1'
#
loop_
_entity.id
_entity.type
_entity.pdbx_description
1 polymer ?
#
loop_
_entity_poly.entity_id
_entity_poly.type
_entity_poly.pdbx_seq_one_letter_code
_entity_poly.pdbx_strand_id
1 'polypeptide(L)'
;MDGKALIKSVKGWVKELTEIGVLLIALSVVLALLLGDNVPFLSGAGDVVNNITAMVGSLGEQGMVGLIALGVVLYIFNRKEKSA
;
A
#
# COMPACT_ATOMS: atom_id res chain seq x y z
N MET A 1 21.27 2.24 30.97
CA MET A 1 20.37 2.89 30.00
C MET A 1 19.07 2.11 30.00
N ASP A 2 17.94 2.77 30.25
CA ASP A 2 16.62 2.11 30.34
C ASP A 2 16.21 1.55 28.96
N GLY A 3 15.85 0.27 28.90
CA GLY A 3 15.44 -0.40 27.66
C GLY A 3 14.22 0.27 27.00
N LYS A 4 13.36 0.95 27.77
CA LYS A 4 12.24 1.73 27.23
C LYS A 4 12.71 2.94 26.43
N ALA A 5 13.79 3.58 26.85
CA ALA A 5 14.37 4.74 26.16
C ALA A 5 14.96 4.33 24.80
N LEU A 6 15.66 3.19 24.75
CA LEU A 6 16.24 2.65 23.51
C LEU A 6 15.17 2.31 22.47
N ILE A 7 14.09 1.64 22.87
CA ILE A 7 12.97 1.31 21.98
C ILE A 7 12.31 2.59 21.42
N LYS A 8 12.17 3.63 22.25
CA LYS A 8 11.62 4.92 21.81
C LYS A 8 12.50 5.57 20.74
N SER A 9 13.82 5.57 20.94
CA SER A 9 14.77 6.11 19.96
C SER A 9 14.71 5.34 18.64
N VAL A 10 14.77 4.01 18.67
CA VAL A 10 14.71 3.18 17.45
C VAL A 10 13.40 3.40 16.70
N LYS A 11 12.26 3.48 17.41
CA LYS A 11 10.97 3.81 16.78
C LYS A 11 10.99 5.19 16.10
N GLY A 12 11.67 6.18 16.69
CA GLY A 12 11.87 7.49 16.09
C GLY A 12 12.64 7.40 14.77
N TRP A 13 13.79 6.73 14.78
CA TRP A 13 14.61 6.50 13.58
C TRP A 13 13.86 5.78 12.46
N VAL A 14 13.13 4.70 12.79
CA VAL A 14 12.32 3.97 11.81
C VAL A 14 11.26 4.88 11.19
N LYS A 15 10.61 5.71 12.00
CA LYS A 15 9.61 6.65 11.50
C LYS A 15 10.21 7.66 10.53
N GLU A 16 11.31 8.31 10.90
CA GLU A 16 11.98 9.30 10.05
C GLU A 16 12.50 8.68 8.75
N LEU A 17 13.12 7.51 8.82
CA LEU A 17 13.57 6.78 7.62
C LEU A 17 12.40 6.35 6.73
N THR A 18 11.28 5.96 7.32
CA THR A 18 10.07 5.62 6.56
C THR A 18 9.52 6.86 5.86
N GLU A 19 9.45 8.01 6.52
CA GLU A 19 9.02 9.26 5.90
C GLU A 19 9.89 9.63 4.69
N ILE A 20 11.21 9.52 4.82
CA ILE A 20 12.16 9.71 3.72
C ILE A 20 11.90 8.68 2.61
N GLY A 21 11.74 7.41 2.96
CA GLY A 21 11.46 6.34 2.00
C GLY A 21 10.17 6.58 1.21
N VAL A 22 9.10 7.04 1.85
CA VAL A 22 7.83 7.37 1.17
C VAL A 22 8.02 8.51 0.17
N LEU A 23 8.76 9.56 0.55
CA LEU A 23 9.08 10.67 -0.37
C LEU A 23 9.89 10.19 -1.58
N LEU A 24 10.85 9.29 -1.37
CA LEU A 24 11.64 8.71 -2.45
C LEU A 24 10.81 7.80 -3.37
N ILE A 25 9.84 7.05 -2.84
CA ILE A 25 8.90 6.26 -3.65
C ILE A 25 8.07 7.20 -4.54
N ALA A 26 7.54 8.29 -3.98
CA ALA A 26 6.76 9.27 -4.75
C ALA A 26 7.60 9.90 -5.87
N LEU A 27 8.84 10.30 -5.57
CA LEU A 27 9.78 10.82 -6.57
C LEU A 27 10.08 9.77 -7.66
N SER A 28 10.30 8.52 -7.28
CA SER A 28 10.60 7.42 -8.21
C SER A 28 9.46 7.20 -9.20
N VAL A 29 8.21 7.26 -8.75
CA VAL A 29 7.03 7.16 -9.63
C VAL A 29 7.02 8.29 -10.66
N VAL A 30 7.24 9.54 -10.24
CA VAL A 30 7.25 10.69 -11.17
C VAL A 30 8.37 10.54 -12.20
N LEU A 31 9.58 10.21 -11.76
CA LEU A 31 10.72 10.06 -12.66
C LEU A 31 10.56 8.87 -13.61
N ALA A 32 10.05 7.72 -13.13
CA ALA A 32 9.78 6.56 -13.96
C ALA A 32 8.75 6.86 -15.06
N LEU A 33 7.73 7.66 -14.76
CA LEU A 33 6.73 8.06 -15.76
C LEU A 33 7.30 9.02 -16.81
N LEU A 34 8.25 9.89 -16.44
CA LEU A 34 8.81 10.89 -17.35
C LEU A 34 10.01 10.37 -18.17
N LEU A 35 10.84 9.53 -17.57
CA LEU A 35 12.15 9.13 -18.09
C LEU A 35 12.26 7.61 -18.32
N GLY A 36 11.26 6.83 -17.90
CA GLY A 36 11.34 5.36 -17.89
C GLY A 36 12.37 4.84 -16.89
N ASP A 37 12.99 3.69 -17.19
CA ASP A 37 14.01 3.07 -16.33
C ASP A 37 15.39 3.75 -16.36
N ASN A 38 15.57 4.79 -17.17
CA ASN A 38 16.85 5.48 -17.34
C ASN A 38 17.10 6.58 -16.31
N VAL A 39 16.73 6.33 -15.05
CA VAL A 39 16.96 7.28 -13.95
C VAL A 39 18.30 6.93 -13.29
N PRO A 40 19.34 7.80 -13.39
CA PRO A 40 20.58 7.61 -12.63
C PRO A 40 20.23 7.51 -11.14
N PHE A 41 21.02 6.81 -10.31
CA PHE A 41 20.80 6.63 -8.84
C PHE A 41 19.48 5.95 -8.38
N LEU A 42 18.50 5.72 -9.25
CA LEU A 42 17.27 4.95 -8.99
C LEU A 42 17.11 3.81 -10.00
N SER A 43 18.10 2.92 -10.08
CA SER A 43 17.98 1.67 -10.82
C SER A 43 16.77 0.88 -10.29
N GLY A 44 15.78 0.62 -11.14
CA GLY A 44 14.50 0.02 -10.73
C GLY A 44 13.38 1.02 -10.42
N ALA A 45 13.51 2.29 -10.82
CA ALA A 45 12.42 3.26 -10.69
C ALA A 45 11.13 2.80 -11.41
N GLY A 46 11.23 2.16 -12.58
CA GLY A 46 10.07 1.56 -13.25
C GLY A 46 9.50 0.35 -12.50
N ASP A 47 10.33 -0.38 -11.74
CA ASP A 47 9.87 -1.49 -10.91
C ASP A 47 8.94 -1.04 -9.79
N VAL A 48 9.11 0.18 -9.26
CA VAL A 48 8.19 0.75 -8.27
C VAL A 48 6.79 0.90 -8.87
N VAL A 49 6.70 1.44 -10.09
CA VAL A 49 5.42 1.57 -10.80
C VAL A 49 4.85 0.19 -11.11
N ASN A 50 5.66 -0.75 -11.59
CA ASN A 50 5.26 -2.12 -11.90
C ASN A 50 4.72 -2.88 -10.67
N ASN A 51 5.38 -2.75 -9.51
CA ASN A 51 4.94 -3.39 -8.26
C ASN A 51 3.60 -2.83 -7.79
N ILE A 52 3.40 -1.51 -7.90
CA ILE A 52 2.13 -0.86 -7.55
C ILE A 52 1.03 -1.30 -8.52
N THR A 53 1.27 -1.27 -9.83
CA THR A 53 0.27 -1.65 -10.83
C THR A 53 -0.06 -3.14 -10.77
N ALA A 54 0.91 -4.02 -10.49
CA ALA A 54 0.66 -5.44 -10.27
C ALA A 54 -0.20 -5.69 -9.03
N MET A 55 0.09 -5.00 -7.92
CA MET A 55 -0.74 -5.09 -6.72
C MET A 55 -2.16 -4.59 -6.98
N VAL A 56 -2.32 -3.42 -7.61
CA VAL A 56 -3.64 -2.88 -7.98
C VAL A 56 -4.36 -3.81 -8.96
N GLY A 57 -3.64 -4.40 -9.92
CA GLY A 57 -4.17 -5.40 -10.84
C GLY A 57 -4.73 -6.61 -10.10
N SER A 58 -3.99 -7.16 -9.14
CA SER A 58 -4.44 -8.30 -8.33
C SER A 58 -5.69 -7.96 -7.49
N LEU A 59 -5.80 -6.73 -7.00
CA LEU A 59 -6.98 -6.23 -6.28
C LEU A 59 -8.17 -6.05 -7.23
N GLY A 60 -7.94 -5.64 -8.48
CA GLY A 60 -8.95 -5.53 -9.53
C GLY A 60 -9.47 -6.89 -10.01
N GLU A 61 -8.61 -7.87 -10.18
CA GLU A 61 -8.99 -9.26 -10.49
C GLU A 61 -9.86 -9.87 -9.38
N GLN A 62 -9.56 -9.55 -8.13
CA GLN A 62 -10.36 -9.91 -6.96
C GLN A 62 -11.53 -8.95 -6.72
N GLY A 63 -11.72 -7.90 -7.52
CA GLY A 63 -12.75 -6.88 -7.33
C GLY A 63 -14.17 -7.45 -7.38
N MET A 64 -14.38 -8.47 -8.22
CA MET A 64 -15.61 -9.27 -8.25
C MET A 64 -15.87 -9.99 -6.92
N VAL A 65 -14.84 -10.56 -6.31
CA VAL A 65 -14.91 -11.22 -4.99
C VAL A 65 -15.21 -10.20 -3.89
N GLY A 66 -14.63 -8.99 -3.98
CA GLY A 66 -14.92 -7.89 -3.07
C GLY A 66 -16.37 -7.40 -3.14
N LEU A 67 -16.93 -7.26 -4.35
CA LEU A 67 -18.34 -6.91 -4.53
C LEU A 67 -19.29 -8.02 -4.03
N ILE A 68 -18.94 -9.29 -4.26
CA ILE A 68 -19.69 -10.42 -3.71
C ILE A 68 -19.66 -10.39 -2.17
N ALA A 69 -18.49 -10.17 -1.56
CA ALA A 69 -18.36 -10.06 -0.12
C ALA A 69 -19.21 -8.92 0.46
N LEU A 70 -19.18 -7.74 -0.18
CA LEU A 70 -20.02 -6.60 0.20
C LEU A 70 -21.51 -6.95 0.08
N GLY A 71 -21.92 -7.62 -1.01
CA GLY A 71 -23.28 -8.09 -1.21
C GLY A 71 -23.75 -9.05 -0.12
N VAL A 72 -22.89 -9.98 0.31
CA VAL A 72 -23.16 -10.90 1.43
C VAL A 72 -23.32 -10.14 2.74
N VAL A 73 -22.45 -9.17 3.03
CA VAL A 73 -22.55 -8.33 4.23
C VAL A 73 -23.87 -7.55 4.23
N LEU A 74 -24.22 -6.90 3.12
CA LEU A 74 -25.49 -6.18 2.98
C LEU A 74 -26.71 -7.11 3.10
N TYR A 75 -26.62 -8.33 2.55
CA TYR A 75 -27.68 -9.33 2.68
C TYR A 75 -27.89 -9.73 4.14
N ILE A 76 -26.81 -10.00 4.89
CA ILE A 76 -26.89 -10.34 6.32
C ILE A 76 -27.46 -9.17 7.11
N PHE A 77 -26.99 -7.93 6.87
CA PHE A 77 -27.48 -6.76 7.58
C PHE A 77 -28.94 -6.42 7.27
N ASN A 78 -29.39 -6.64 6.03
CA ASN A 78 -30.76 -6.37 5.62
C ASN A 78 -31.70 -7.57 5.86
N ARG A 79 -31.18 -8.71 6.29
CA ARG A 79 -31.97 -9.85 6.74
C ARG A 79 -32.59 -9.51 8.08
N LYS A 80 -33.69 -8.75 8.05
CA LYS A 80 -34.63 -8.70 9.17
C LYS A 80 -35.11 -10.13 9.41
N GLU A 81 -34.95 -10.62 10.63
CA GLU A 81 -35.56 -11.87 11.06
C GLU A 81 -37.06 -11.77 10.74
N LYS A 82 -37.50 -12.42 9.67
CA LYS A 82 -38.89 -12.90 9.61
C LYS A 82 -38.97 -14.05 10.59
N SER A 83 -38.96 -13.72 11.87
CA SER A 83 -39.50 -14.57 12.92
C SER A 83 -41.02 -14.55 12.70
N ALA A 84 -41.46 -15.56 11.94
CA ALA A 84 -42.85 -15.95 11.83
C ALA A 84 -43.29 -16.63 13.13
#